data_AF-A0A916N141-F1
#
_entry.id   AF-A0A916N141-F1
#
_cell.length_a   1.000
_cell.length_b   1.000
_cell.length_c   1.000
_cell.angle_alpha   90.00
_cell.angle_beta   90.00
_cell.angle_gamma   90.00
#
_symmetry.space_group_name_H-M   'P 1'
#
loop_
_entity.id
_entity.type
_entity.pdbx_description
1 polymer ?
#
loop_
_entity_poly.entity_id
_entity_poly.type
_entity_poly.pdbx_seq_one_letter_code
_entity_poly.pdbx_strand_id
1 'polypeptide(L)' 'MHGAPRYIRSKNGPEYVSTALMKWALEQQIETAFIDPGKPWQNGTNESFNGKFREERLAME' A
#
# COMPACT_ATOMS: atom_id res chain seq x y z
N MET A 1 18.79 6.76 1.16
CA MET A 1 17.67 6.67 0.20
C MET A 1 17.34 5.21 0.00
N HIS A 2 16.08 4.80 0.11
CA HIS A 2 15.69 3.38 0.14
C HIS A 2 15.52 2.71 -1.24
N GLY A 3 15.85 3.39 -2.34
CA GLY A 3 15.73 2.83 -3.70
C GLY A 3 14.30 2.48 -4.09
N ALA A 4 14.14 1.80 -5.24
CA ALA A 4 12.84 1.27 -5.65
C ALA A 4 12.51 -0.02 -4.88
N PRO A 5 11.28 -0.19 -4.38
CA PRO A 5 10.88 -1.41 -3.71
C PRO A 5 10.73 -2.55 -4.71
N ARG A 6 11.01 -3.78 -4.27
CA ARG A 6 10.76 -4.98 -5.09
C ARG A 6 9.26 -5.22 -5.32
N TYR A 7 8.42 -4.93 -4.32
CA TYR A 7 6.99 -5.12 -4.42
C TYR A 7 6.20 -4.03 -3.69
N ILE A 8 5.00 -3.73 -4.18
CA ILE A 8 4.02 -2.84 -3.55
C ILE A 8 2.81 -3.67 -3.13
N ARG A 9 2.41 -3.57 -1.86
CA ARG A 9 1.19 -4.20 -1.36
C ARG A 9 0.03 -3.21 -1.32
N SER A 10 -1.11 -3.57 -1.89
CA SER A 10 -2.31 -2.73 -1.84
C SER A 10 -3.62 -3.53 -1.72
N LYS A 11 -4.70 -2.82 -1.40
CA LYS A 11 -6.07 -3.35 -1.48
C LYS A 11 -6.51 -3.41 -2.95
N ASN A 12 -7.55 -4.18 -3.23
CA ASN A 12 -8.17 -4.28 -4.56
C ASN A 12 -9.04 -3.06 -4.93
N GLY A 13 -8.70 -1.87 -4.42
CA GLY A 13 -9.43 -0.65 -4.76
C GLY A 13 -9.21 -0.30 -6.23
N PRO A 14 -10.21 0.28 -6.92
CA PRO A 14 -10.10 0.68 -8.33
C PRO A 14 -8.90 1.61 -8.59
N GLU A 15 -8.48 2.37 -7.58
CA GLU A 15 -7.31 3.25 -7.64
C GLU A 15 -6.00 2.47 -7.84
N TYR A 16 -5.94 1.23 -7.33
CA TYR A 16 -4.75 0.39 -7.29
C TYR A 16 -4.74 -0.72 -8.34
N VAL A 17 -5.87 -0.94 -9.03
CA VAL A 17 -5.98 -1.85 -10.17
C VAL A 17 -6.06 -1.11 -11.51
N SER A 18 -5.84 0.21 -11.52
CA SER A 18 -5.82 0.98 -12.75
C SER A 18 -4.71 0.49 -13.69
N THR A 19 -5.03 0.37 -14.98
CA THR A 19 -4.07 -0.11 -16.00
C THR A 19 -2.83 0.79 -16.08
N ALA A 20 -3.00 2.10 -15.86
CA ALA A 20 -1.90 3.05 -15.85
C ALA A 20 -0.90 2.77 -14.71
N LEU A 21 -1.40 2.50 -13.50
CA LEU A 21 -0.55 2.18 -12.35
C LEU A 21 0.17 0.84 -12.53
N MET A 22 -0.56 -0.18 -13.01
CA MET A 22 0.02 -1.50 -13.28
C MET A 22 1.10 -1.43 -14.36
N LYS A 23 0.89 -0.64 -15.42
CA LYS A 23 1.87 -0.42 -16.48
C LYS A 23 3.13 0.25 -15.93
N TRP A 24 2.96 1.31 -15.13
CA TRP A 24 4.10 1.98 -14.49
C TRP A 24 4.88 1.03 -13.58
N ALA A 25 4.20 0.25 -12.74
CA ALA A 25 4.85 -0.71 -11.84
C ALA A 25 5.66 -1.75 -12.64
N LEU A 26 5.11 -2.26 -13.75
CA LEU A 26 5.81 -3.17 -14.65
C LEU A 26 7.06 -2.55 -15.26
N GLU A 27 6.97 -1.31 -15.75
CA GLU A 27 8.11 -0.56 -16.30
C GLU A 27 9.23 -0.34 -15.27
N GLN A 28 8.87 -0.18 -14.00
CA GLN A 28 9.81 -0.05 -12.89
C GLN A 28 10.30 -1.39 -12.32
N GLN A 29 9.87 -2.53 -12.90
CA GLN A 29 10.16 -3.88 -12.39
C GLN A 29 9.68 -4.09 -10.94
N ILE A 30 8.57 -3.45 -10.58
CA ILE A 30 7.96 -3.54 -9.25
C ILE A 30 6.79 -4.52 -9.33
N GLU A 31 6.82 -5.55 -8.47
CA GLU A 31 5.75 -6.53 -8.36
C GLU A 31 4.57 -5.96 -7.53
N THR A 32 3.33 -6.28 -7.87
CA THR A 32 2.16 -5.86 -7.08
C THR A 32 1.57 -7.03 -6.31
N ALA A 33 1.44 -6.88 -4.99
CA ALA A 33 0.81 -7.86 -4.11
C ALA A 33 -0.54 -7.32 -3.62
N PHE A 34 -1.63 -7.94 -4.04
CA PHE A 34 -2.96 -7.56 -3.56
C PHE A 34 -3.32 -8.28 -2.26
N ILE A 35 -4.06 -7.60 -1.40
CA ILE A 35 -4.67 -8.20 -0.20
C ILE A 35 -5.83 -9.11 -0.66
N ASP A 36 -5.84 -10.34 -0.15
CA ASP A 36 -6.92 -11.29 -0.40
C ASP A 36 -8.24 -10.77 0.20
N PRO A 37 -9.37 -10.92 -0.52
CA PRO A 37 -10.68 -10.63 0.02
C PRO A 37 -10.92 -11.39 1.35
N GLY A 38 -11.38 -10.67 2.38
CA GLY A 38 -11.65 -11.25 3.69
C GLY A 38 -10.42 -11.52 4.57
N LYS A 39 -9.21 -11.09 4.17
CA LYS A 39 -7.98 -11.28 4.96
C LYS A 39 -7.39 -9.95 5.47
N PRO A 40 -8.05 -9.23 6.40
CA PRO A 40 -7.60 -7.91 6.85
C PRO A 40 -6.21 -7.92 7.50
N TRP A 41 -5.79 -9.04 8.10
CA TRP A 41 -4.47 -9.17 8.75
C TRP A 41 -3.29 -8.97 7.79
N GLN A 42 -3.48 -9.17 6.48
CA GLN A 42 -2.43 -8.90 5.47
C GLN A 42 -2.06 -7.40 5.36
N ASN A 43 -2.88 -6.51 5.92
CA ASN A 43 -2.70 -5.06 5.95
C ASN A 43 -2.27 -4.51 7.32
N GLY A 44 -2.01 -5.37 8.32
CA GLY A 44 -1.82 -4.95 9.72
C GLY A 44 -0.70 -3.92 9.96
N THR A 45 0.39 -4.00 9.20
CA THR A 45 1.50 -3.03 9.30
C THR A 45 1.06 -1.62 8.88
N ASN A 46 0.31 -1.51 7.78
CA ASN A 46 -0.18 -0.23 7.27
C ASN A 46 -1.25 0.35 8.21
N GLU A 47 -2.13 -0.48 8.77
CA GLU A 47 -3.12 -0.05 9.77
C GLU A 47 -2.46 0.46 11.05
N SER A 48 -1.46 -0.28 11.56
CA SER A 48 -0.70 0.14 12.75
C SER A 48 0.03 1.46 12.52
N PHE A 49 0.65 1.64 11.34
CA PHE A 49 1.30 2.89 10.97
C PHE A 49 0.32 4.05 10.90
N ASN A 50 -0.80 3.88 10.18
CA ASN A 50 -1.80 4.94 10.03
C ASN A 50 -2.47 5.31 11.36
N GLY A 51 -2.67 4.33 12.26
CA GLY A 51 -3.16 4.57 13.62
C GLY A 51 -2.20 5.44 14.43
N LYS A 52 -0.93 5.03 14.53
CA LYS A 52 0.09 5.80 15.23
C LYS A 52 0.29 7.19 14.64
N PHE A 53 0.33 7.30 13.31
CA PHE A 53 0.48 8.58 12.63
C PHE A 53 -0.68 9.54 12.96
N ARG A 54 -1.92 9.04 13.01
CA ARG A 54 -3.06 9.86 13.43
C ARG A 54 -2.95 10.33 14.87
N GLU A 55 -2.60 9.42 15.77
CA GLU A 55 -2.45 9.73 17.20
C GLU A 55 -1.33 10.76 17.44
N GLU A 56 -0.19 10.61 16.78
CA GLU A 56 0.98 11.47 16.98
C GLU A 56 0.92 12.81 16.24
N ARG A 57 0.22 12.89 15.10
CA ARG A 57 0.29 14.06 14.20
C ARG A 57 -1.03 14.75 13.92
N LEU A 58 -2.17 14.09 14.15
CA LEU A 58 -3.49 14.63 13.81
C LEU A 58 -4.40 14.81 15.04
N ALA A 59 -4.10 14.15 16.16
CA ALA A 59 -4.82 14.32 17.42
C ALA A 59 -4.33 15.51 18.27
N MET A 60 -3.45 16.36 17.72
CA MET A 60 -2.92 17.58 18.37
C MET A 60 -3.63 18.87 17.94
N GLU A 61 -4.78 18.79 17.26
CA GLU A 61 -5.75 19.89 17.09
C GLU A 61 -6.91 19.74 18.07
#